data_AF-A0A7V9J5N2-F1
#
_entry.id   AF-A0A7V9J5N2-F1
#
_cell.length_a   1.000
_cell.length_b   1.000
_cell.length_c   1.000
_cell.angle_alpha   90.00
_cell.angle_beta   90.00
_cell.angle_gamma   90.00
#
_symmetry.space_group_name_H-M   'P 1'
#
loop_
_entity.id
_entity.type
_entity.pdbx_description
1 polymer ?
#
loop_
_entity_poly.entity_id
_entity_poly.type
_entity_poly.pdbx_seq_one_letter_code
_entity_poly.pdbx_strand_id
1 'polypeptide(L)'
;MSKHIVLPGGSGFLGRSLTGRLTARGDRVTTLTRGRPSAGEGWESMRWDGHSSGEWTGALDGADAIVHLSGKRVDCRPTRR
;
A
#
# COMPACT_ATOMS: atom_id res chain seq x y z
N MET A 1 -19.49 0.40 -8.38
CA MET A 1 -19.39 0.95 -7.02
C MET A 1 -17.92 1.20 -6.72
N SER A 2 -17.56 2.36 -6.18
CA SER A 2 -16.21 2.65 -5.72
C SER A 2 -15.88 1.77 -4.51
N LYS A 3 -14.64 1.28 -4.42
CA LYS A 3 -14.13 0.49 -3.31
C LYS A 3 -13.02 1.22 -2.57
N HIS A 4 -12.89 0.98 -1.26
CA HIS A 4 -11.74 1.42 -0.48
C HIS A 4 -10.73 0.28 -0.34
N ILE A 5 -9.52 0.48 -0.86
CA ILE A 5 -8.49 -0.56 -0.93
C ILE A 5 -7.20 -0.07 -0.29
N VAL A 6 -6.68 -0.85 0.66
CA VAL A 6 -5.42 -0.54 1.37
C VAL A 6 -4.27 -1.37 0.79
N LEU A 7 -3.16 -0.70 0.43
CA LEU A 7 -2.00 -1.31 -0.22
C LEU A 7 -0.71 -1.16 0.60
N PRO A 8 -0.43 -2.08 1.53
CA PRO A 8 0.92 -2.36 2.02
C PRO A 8 1.91 -2.53 0.86
N GLY A 9 2.95 -1.69 0.79
CA GLY A 9 3.93 -1.75 -0.31
C GLY A 9 3.47 -1.08 -1.60
N GLY A 10 2.43 -0.24 -1.56
CA GLY A 10 1.94 0.53 -2.72
C GLY A 10 2.99 1.41 -3.41
N SER A 11 4.06 1.80 -2.71
CA SER A 11 5.15 2.60 -3.30
C SER A 11 6.16 1.77 -4.14
N GLY A 12 6.08 0.44 -4.13
CA GLY A 12 6.95 -0.45 -4.90
C GLY A 12 6.53 -0.58 -6.38
N PHE A 13 7.28 -1.35 -7.18
CA PHE A 13 7.04 -1.49 -8.62
C PHE A 13 5.61 -1.96 -8.96
N LEU A 14 5.20 -3.13 -8.45
CA LEU A 14 3.84 -3.65 -8.63
C LEU A 14 2.80 -2.79 -7.92
N GLY A 15 3.15 -2.27 -6.74
CA GLY A 15 2.29 -1.41 -5.94
C GLY A 15 1.86 -0.15 -6.70
N ARG A 16 2.79 0.55 -7.35
CA ARG A 16 2.50 1.77 -8.12
C ARG A 16 1.60 1.48 -9.31
N SER A 17 1.88 0.40 -10.04
CA SER A 17 1.04 0.00 -11.18
C SER A 17 -0.39 -0.34 -10.76
N LEU A 18 -0.55 -1.11 -9.68
CA LEU A 18 -1.87 -1.47 -9.16
C LEU A 18 -2.59 -0.24 -8.60
N THR A 19 -1.89 0.60 -7.83
CA THR A 19 -2.45 1.84 -7.26
C THR A 19 -3.00 2.74 -8.36
N GLY A 20 -2.21 3.04 -9.39
CA GLY A 20 -2.67 3.87 -10.51
C GLY A 20 -3.88 3.29 -11.23
N ARG A 21 -3.93 1.96 -11.42
CA ARG A 21 -5.08 1.29 -12.07
C ARG A 21 -6.36 1.33 -11.22
N LEU A 22 -6.25 1.15 -9.91
CA LEU A 22 -7.39 1.22 -8.99
C LEU A 22 -7.91 2.66 -8.86
N THR A 23 -7.01 3.63 -8.70
CA THR A 23 -7.38 5.05 -8.69
C THR A 23 -8.05 5.45 -10.00
N ALA A 24 -7.53 5.03 -11.17
CA ALA A 24 -8.15 5.30 -12.48
C ALA A 24 -9.51 4.62 -12.66
N ARG A 25 -9.78 3.52 -11.95
CA ARG A 25 -11.10 2.87 -11.91
C ARG A 25 -12.11 3.64 -11.03
N GLY A 26 -11.66 4.62 -10.25
CA GLY A 26 -12.47 5.40 -9.32
C GLY A 26 -12.52 4.82 -7.90
N ASP A 27 -11.60 3.92 -7.56
CA ASP A 27 -11.48 3.41 -6.19
C ASP A 27 -10.71 4.39 -5.30
N ARG A 28 -11.07 4.43 -4.02
CA ARG A 28 -10.28 5.09 -2.98
C ARG A 28 -9.11 4.18 -2.63
N VAL A 29 -7.89 4.64 -2.82
CA VAL A 29 -6.68 3.87 -2.50
C VAL A 29 -5.89 4.55 -1.40
N THR A 30 -5.52 3.78 -0.37
CA THR A 30 -4.59 4.20 0.68
C THR A 30 -3.36 3.29 0.65
N THR A 31 -2.20 3.84 0.36
CA THR A 31 -0.93 3.08 0.32
C THR A 31 -0.21 3.17 1.67
N LEU A 32 0.38 2.05 2.10
CA LEU A 32 1.24 2.03 3.29
C LEU A 32 2.69 1.78 2.85
N THR A 33 3.61 2.64 3.30
CA THR A 33 5.03 2.54 2.93
C THR A 33 5.97 2.73 4.11
N ARG A 34 7.11 2.03 4.06
CA ARG A 34 8.23 2.20 5.01
C ARG A 34 9.05 3.45 4.72
N GLY A 35 9.00 3.93 3.48
CA GLY A 35 9.71 5.13 3.04
C GLY A 35 8.93 6.41 3.34
N ARG A 36 9.34 7.50 2.70
CA ARG A 36 8.59 8.76 2.73
C ARG A 36 7.29 8.58 1.91
N PRO A 37 6.11 8.92 2.48
CA PRO A 37 4.86 8.95 1.73
C PRO A 37 4.98 9.87 0.51
N SER A 38 4.46 9.45 -0.64
CA SER A 38 4.37 10.33 -1.81
C SER A 38 3.20 11.29 -1.64
N ALA A 39 3.47 12.58 -1.87
CA ALA A 39 2.43 13.60 -1.92
C ALA A 39 2.11 13.89 -3.40
N GLY A 40 0.83 14.05 -3.73
CA GLY A 40 0.38 14.57 -5.03
C GLY A 40 0.03 13.54 -6.10
N GLU A 41 0.03 12.23 -5.80
CA GLU A 41 -0.24 11.19 -6.81
C GLU A 41 -1.73 10.83 -6.99
N GLY A 42 -2.66 11.55 -6.34
CA GLY A 42 -4.11 11.29 -6.46
C GLY A 42 -4.62 10.11 -5.62
N TRP A 43 -3.79 9.59 -4.72
CA TRP A 43 -4.15 8.63 -3.68
C TRP A 43 -3.50 9.01 -2.35
N GLU A 44 -3.99 8.44 -1.25
CA GLU A 44 -3.41 8.67 0.08
C GLU A 44 -2.19 7.77 0.29
N SER A 45 -1.19 8.28 0.99
CA SER A 45 0.00 7.51 1.37
C SER A 45 0.33 7.76 2.83
N MET A 46 0.51 6.69 3.60
CA MET A 46 0.81 6.73 5.03
C MET A 46 2.09 5.98 5.35
N ARG A 47 2.80 6.45 6.37
CA ARG A 47 4.00 5.79 6.87
C ARG A 47 3.62 4.61 7.75
N TRP A 48 4.33 3.49 7.59
CA TRP A 48 4.18 2.29 8.39
C TRP A 48 5.45 1.43 8.33
N ASP A 49 5.78 0.75 9.43
CA ASP A 49 7.03 -0.01 9.59
C ASP A 49 6.89 -1.53 9.39
N GLY A 50 5.68 -2.07 9.26
CA GLY A 50 5.42 -3.51 9.17
C GLY A 50 5.14 -4.21 10.49
N HIS A 51 5.37 -3.54 11.63
CA HIS A 51 5.51 -4.20 12.94
C HIS A 51 4.64 -3.55 14.01
N SER A 52 4.62 -2.23 14.04
CA SER A 52 3.96 -1.45 15.08
C SER A 52 2.59 -0.99 14.62
N SER A 53 1.59 -1.08 15.50
CA SER A 53 0.34 -0.34 15.34
C SER A 53 0.60 1.17 15.42
N GLY A 54 -0.26 1.95 14.77
CA GLY A 54 -0.16 3.41 14.77
C GLY A 54 -1.27 4.04 13.92
N GLU A 55 -1.10 5.30 13.51
CA GLU A 55 -2.11 6.05 12.74
C GLU A 55 -2.60 5.34 11.48
N TRP A 56 -1.72 4.54 10.84
CA TRP A 56 -2.06 3.77 9.65
C TRP A 56 -3.21 2.76 9.88
N THR A 57 -3.45 2.33 11.11
CA THR A 57 -4.50 1.35 11.43
C THR A 57 -5.89 1.90 11.13
N GLY A 58 -6.11 3.21 11.28
CA GLY A 58 -7.38 3.85 10.91
C GLY A 58 -7.67 3.80 9.40
N ALA A 59 -6.67 3.56 8.55
CA ALA A 59 -6.89 3.32 7.13
C ALA A 59 -7.59 1.97 6.85
N LEU A 60 -7.59 1.04 7.81
CA LEU A 60 -8.26 -0.25 7.68
C LEU A 60 -9.77 -0.16 7.97
N ASP A 61 -10.19 0.87 8.70
CA ASP A 61 -11.58 1.03 9.10
C ASP A 61 -12.47 1.26 7.87
N GLY A 62 -13.36 0.30 7.60
CA GLY A 62 -14.25 0.35 6.44
C GLY A 62 -13.59 -0.01 5.11
N ALA A 63 -12.34 -0.50 5.12
CA ALA A 63 -11.70 -0.98 3.91
C ALA A 63 -12.43 -2.22 3.35
N ASP A 64 -12.73 -2.21 2.05
CA ASP A 64 -13.33 -3.37 1.37
C ASP A 64 -12.30 -4.49 1.16
N ALA A 65 -11.02 -4.13 0.99
CA ALA A 65 -9.96 -5.08 0.71
C ALA A 65 -8.57 -4.56 1.10
N ILE A 66 -7.66 -5.50 1.39
CA ILE A 66 -6.23 -5.24 1.58
C ILE A 66 -5.46 -6.05 0.55
N VAL A 67 -4.57 -5.40 -0.21
CA VAL A 67 -3.65 -6.08 -1.12
C VAL A 67 -2.22 -5.88 -0.61
N HIS A 68 -1.71 -6.89 0.09
CA HIS A 68 -0.43 -6.78 0.79
C HIS A 68 0.76 -7.14 -0.12
N LEU A 69 1.42 -6.12 -0.67
CA LEU A 69 2.58 -6.25 -1.57
C LEU A 69 3.91 -5.91 -0.89
N SER A 70 3.91 -5.66 0.43
CA SER A 70 5.13 -5.37 1.16
C SER A 70 5.97 -6.65 1.32
N GLY A 71 7.28 -6.55 1.12
CA GLY A 71 8.17 -7.71 1.17
C GLY A 71 9.53 -7.48 0.49
N LYS A 72 10.35 -8.54 0.47
CA LYS A 72 11.58 -8.59 -0.33
C LYS A 72 11.23 -8.87 -1.79
N ARG A 73 12.09 -8.46 -2.72
CA ARG A 73 11.94 -8.84 -4.13
C ARG A 73 12.13 -10.34 -4.27
N VAL A 74 11.47 -10.93 -5.27
CA VAL A 74 11.63 -12.36 -5.61
C VAL A 74 13.08 -12.68 -5.98
N ASP A 75 13.77 -11.74 -6.63
CA ASP A 75 15.17 -11.87 -7.05
C ASP A 75 16.19 -11.65 -5.90
N CYS A 76 15.72 -11.48 -4.66
CA CYS A 76 16.62 -11.43 -3.52
C CYS A 76 17.14 -12.83 -3.19
N ARG A 77 18.46 -12.99 -3.01
CA ARG A 77 19.04 -14.25 -2.54
C ARG A 77 18.35 -14.71 -1.24
N PRO A 78 17.85 -15.97 -1.18
CA PRO A 78 17.28 -16.50 0.04
C PRO A 78 18.32 -16.51 1.18
N THR A 79 17.94 -15.97 2.34
CA THR A 79 18.72 -16.12 3.57
C THR A 79 18.34 -17.43 4.26
N ARG A 80 19.26 -18.07 4.97
CA ARG A 80 18.92 -19.20 5.85
C ARG A 80 17.80 -18.76 6.82
N ARG A 81 16.85 -19.66 7.06
CA ARG A 81 15.82 -19.48 8.09
C ARG A 81 16.42 -19.64 9.47
#